data_AF-A0A4R4LHA2-F1
#
_entry.id   AF-A0A4R4LHA2-F1
#
_cell.length_a   1.000
_cell.length_b   1.000
_cell.length_c   1.000
_cell.angle_alpha   90.00
_cell.angle_beta   90.00
_cell.angle_gamma   90.00
#
_symmetry.space_group_name_H-M   'P 1'
#
loop_
_entity.id
_entity.type
_entity.pdbx_description
1 polymer ?
#
loop_
_entity_poly.entity_id
_entity_poly.type
_entity_poly.pdbx_seq_one_letter_code
_entity_poly.pdbx_strand_id
1 'polypeptide(L)'
;MSELRFPENFVWGAATAAYQIEGAAHDDGRGPSIWDTFSRTPGKVFAGHTGDVACDHYHRYADDVALMAELGLRAYRFSVSWPRIRPDGTGPVNPRGLDFYDRLTDALLERGIDPIVTLYHWDLPQALQDRGGWTNRDTAAHLADYAVAVYTRLGDRIRTWTTLNEPWCSAYLGYGSGLHAPGERDAGAAFAAVHHLLLGHGLAARALRSAGAEIVGITLNPADAQPADPTSAADAAAVRLVDGLHNRIFLDPLTGAGYPQDVLEHLSRLVEPTFLRDGDEKIIAAPIDLLGLNYYAPTYVAGRPDGAGGSAYPGTEGAVEFLAPTGPTTEMGWMIEPAGLTRLLERISRDYPGLPLMITENGGAFPDKTGTEDPDGGERVLDHDRIAYLDGHLRAAHEAIARGVDLRGYLVWSLLDNFEWAEGYQKRFGIVHVDYLTQRRTPKSSARWYQEVISRNGL
;
A
#
# COMPACT_ATOMS: atom_id res chain seq x y z
N MET A 1 -3.56 25.96 23.42
CA MET A 1 -2.77 24.72 23.33
C MET A 1 -1.53 25.05 22.54
N SER A 2 -0.36 24.52 22.91
CA SER A 2 0.89 24.76 22.18
C SER A 2 0.81 24.14 20.78
N GLU A 3 1.32 24.85 19.78
CA GLU A 3 1.48 24.38 18.39
C GLU A 3 2.28 23.06 18.36
N LEU A 4 1.79 22.03 17.66
CA LEU A 4 2.52 20.77 17.50
C LEU A 4 3.48 20.90 16.31
N ARG A 5 4.76 20.61 16.50
CA ARG A 5 5.77 20.62 15.43
C ARG A 5 6.39 19.24 15.23
N PHE A 6 6.53 18.85 13.96
CA PHE A 6 7.25 17.64 13.55
C PHE A 6 8.76 17.93 13.43
N PRO A 7 9.62 16.89 13.36
CA PRO A 7 11.05 17.06 13.10
C PRO A 7 11.33 17.96 11.88
N GLU A 8 12.43 18.72 11.90
CA GLU A 8 12.76 19.68 10.83
C GLU A 8 12.88 19.03 9.44
N ASN A 9 13.32 17.78 9.39
CA ASN A 9 13.51 16.98 8.18
C ASN A 9 12.37 15.99 7.92
N PHE A 10 11.20 16.16 8.56
CA PHE A 10 10.06 15.29 8.36
C PHE A 10 9.51 15.42 6.93
N VAL A 11 9.36 14.29 6.24
CA VAL A 11 8.91 14.24 4.84
C VAL A 11 7.39 14.30 4.78
N TRP A 12 6.86 15.27 4.03
CA TRP A 12 5.44 15.40 3.76
C TRP A 12 5.14 15.13 2.30
N GLY A 13 4.19 14.24 2.03
CA GLY A 13 3.81 13.93 0.66
C GLY A 13 2.43 13.32 0.52
N ALA A 14 2.18 12.79 -0.66
CA ALA A 14 0.99 12.01 -1.00
C ALA A 14 1.39 10.76 -1.80
N ALA A 15 0.51 9.76 -1.81
CA ALA A 15 0.74 8.49 -2.48
C ALA A 15 -0.37 8.14 -3.47
N THR A 16 -0.01 7.37 -4.51
CA THR A 16 -0.91 6.77 -5.51
C THR A 16 -0.36 5.42 -6.01
N ALA A 17 -1.18 4.68 -6.76
CA ALA A 17 -0.77 3.45 -7.45
C ALA A 17 -1.13 3.52 -8.95
N ALA A 18 -0.27 2.95 -9.79
CA ALA A 18 -0.36 3.00 -11.24
C ALA A 18 -1.74 2.57 -11.77
N TYR A 19 -2.20 1.37 -11.43
CA TYR A 19 -3.49 0.87 -11.92
C TYR A 19 -4.68 1.74 -11.46
N GLN A 20 -4.55 2.39 -10.30
CA GLN A 20 -5.65 3.17 -9.72
C GLN A 20 -5.82 4.54 -10.37
N ILE A 21 -4.76 5.13 -10.95
CA ILE A 21 -4.79 6.50 -11.48
C ILE A 21 -4.40 6.64 -12.96
N GLU A 22 -3.56 5.75 -13.51
CA GLU A 22 -2.93 5.98 -14.82
C GLU A 22 -3.93 5.96 -15.96
N GLY A 23 -4.82 4.95 -15.98
CA GLY A 23 -5.58 4.64 -17.18
C GLY A 23 -4.66 4.18 -18.32
N ALA A 24 -5.00 4.59 -19.54
CA ALA A 24 -4.19 4.32 -20.73
C ALA A 24 -3.84 2.82 -20.87
N ALA A 25 -4.83 1.96 -20.58
CA ALA A 25 -4.61 0.52 -20.41
C ALA A 25 -4.06 -0.18 -21.67
N HIS A 26 -4.25 0.42 -22.85
CA HIS A 26 -3.83 -0.11 -24.15
C HIS A 26 -2.77 0.76 -24.85
N ASP A 27 -2.31 1.83 -24.21
CA ASP A 27 -1.43 2.79 -24.85
C ASP A 27 0.03 2.34 -24.77
N ASP A 28 0.81 2.78 -25.76
CA ASP A 28 2.27 2.63 -25.81
C ASP A 28 2.81 1.21 -25.63
N GLY A 29 1.99 0.19 -25.90
CA GLY A 29 2.40 -1.22 -25.85
C GLY A 29 2.36 -1.84 -24.46
N ARG A 30 1.66 -1.23 -23.49
CA ARG A 30 1.35 -1.84 -22.20
C ARG A 30 0.61 -3.17 -22.39
N GLY A 31 1.05 -4.22 -21.69
CA GLY A 31 0.35 -5.51 -21.62
C GLY A 31 -0.78 -5.50 -20.59
N PRO A 32 -1.69 -6.50 -20.60
CA PRO A 32 -2.69 -6.63 -19.56
C PRO A 32 -2.07 -7.01 -18.21
N SER A 33 -2.54 -6.40 -17.13
CA SER A 33 -2.29 -6.82 -15.74
C SER A 33 -3.34 -7.81 -15.25
N ILE A 34 -3.11 -8.44 -14.09
CA ILE A 34 -4.13 -9.23 -13.41
C ILE A 34 -5.38 -8.41 -13.05
N TRP A 35 -5.23 -7.12 -12.78
CA TRP A 35 -6.36 -6.23 -12.49
C TRP A 35 -7.18 -5.90 -13.74
N ASP A 36 -6.55 -5.81 -14.92
CA ASP A 36 -7.28 -5.68 -16.19
C ASP A 36 -8.23 -6.84 -16.45
N THR A 37 -7.77 -8.06 -16.20
CA THR A 37 -8.57 -9.28 -16.34
C THR A 37 -9.64 -9.35 -15.25
N PHE A 38 -9.26 -9.07 -14.01
CA PHE A 38 -10.16 -9.16 -12.86
C PHE A 38 -11.31 -8.15 -12.95
N SER A 39 -11.03 -6.88 -13.26
CA SER A 39 -12.05 -5.82 -13.31
C SER A 39 -13.05 -6.03 -14.45
N ARG A 40 -12.64 -6.65 -15.55
CA ARG A 40 -13.51 -7.01 -16.68
C ARG A 40 -14.32 -8.28 -16.43
N THR A 41 -14.06 -9.00 -15.35
CA THR A 41 -14.83 -10.19 -14.98
C THR A 41 -16.13 -9.77 -14.27
N PRO A 42 -17.31 -10.15 -14.78
CA PRO A 42 -18.59 -9.74 -14.19
C PRO A 42 -18.69 -10.08 -12.68
N GLY A 43 -19.10 -9.10 -11.88
CA GLY A 43 -19.33 -9.25 -10.44
C GLY A 43 -18.08 -9.18 -9.57
N LYS A 44 -16.88 -8.99 -10.14
CA LYS A 44 -15.63 -8.87 -9.36
C LYS A 44 -15.34 -7.45 -8.86
N VAL A 45 -15.86 -6.43 -9.56
CA VAL A 45 -15.72 -5.02 -9.18
C VAL A 45 -17.08 -4.35 -9.16
N PHE A 46 -17.28 -3.44 -8.22
CA PHE A 46 -18.50 -2.65 -8.09
C PHE A 46 -18.94 -2.04 -9.43
N ALA A 47 -20.22 -2.25 -9.77
CA ALA A 47 -20.85 -1.77 -11.00
C ALA A 47 -20.09 -2.10 -12.31
N GLY A 48 -19.17 -3.07 -12.30
CA GLY A 48 -18.34 -3.40 -13.46
C GLY A 48 -17.34 -2.30 -13.83
N HIS A 49 -16.96 -1.42 -12.90
CA HIS A 49 -15.94 -0.42 -13.13
C HIS A 49 -14.58 -1.05 -13.49
N THR A 50 -13.80 -0.38 -14.33
CA THR A 50 -12.45 -0.79 -14.73
C THR A 50 -11.45 0.35 -14.53
N GLY A 51 -10.17 0.02 -14.41
CA GLY A 51 -9.06 0.99 -14.40
C GLY A 51 -8.63 1.50 -15.77
N ASP A 52 -9.46 1.31 -16.82
CA ASP A 52 -9.05 1.59 -18.21
C ASP A 52 -8.74 3.06 -18.47
N VAL A 53 -9.50 3.93 -17.82
CA VAL A 53 -9.34 5.40 -17.86
C VAL A 53 -8.86 5.91 -16.51
N ALA A 54 -9.46 5.46 -15.40
CA ALA A 54 -9.11 5.93 -14.06
C ALA A 54 -9.13 7.47 -13.95
N CYS A 55 -8.02 8.05 -13.47
CA CYS A 55 -7.81 9.49 -13.40
C CYS A 55 -7.14 10.01 -14.69
N ASP A 56 -6.86 9.18 -15.69
CA ASP A 56 -6.15 9.57 -16.90
C ASP A 56 -4.78 10.22 -16.61
N HIS A 57 -4.15 9.82 -15.50
CA HIS A 57 -2.87 10.38 -15.03
C HIS A 57 -1.76 10.16 -16.05
N TYR A 58 -1.81 9.08 -16.84
CA TYR A 58 -0.83 8.83 -17.89
C TYR A 58 -0.69 10.01 -18.87
N HIS A 59 -1.81 10.65 -19.21
CA HIS A 59 -1.84 11.82 -20.09
C HIS A 59 -1.77 13.15 -19.34
N ARG A 60 -2.16 13.16 -18.05
CA ARG A 60 -2.34 14.39 -17.24
C ARG A 60 -1.30 14.59 -16.15
N TYR A 61 -0.25 13.77 -16.10
CA TYR A 61 0.74 13.81 -15.03
C TYR A 61 1.35 15.20 -14.80
N ALA A 62 1.55 16.00 -15.87
CA ALA A 62 2.10 17.34 -15.74
C ALA A 62 1.17 18.30 -14.96
N ASP A 63 -0.15 18.20 -15.18
CA ASP A 63 -1.14 18.97 -14.43
C ASP A 63 -1.22 18.49 -12.97
N ASP A 64 -1.19 17.17 -12.77
CA ASP A 64 -1.23 16.59 -11.42
C ASP A 64 0.04 16.96 -10.63
N VAL A 65 1.23 16.99 -11.25
CA VAL A 65 2.49 17.45 -10.64
C VAL A 65 2.46 18.94 -10.33
N ALA A 66 1.89 19.77 -11.22
CA ALA A 66 1.69 21.19 -10.94
C ALA A 66 0.82 21.39 -9.69
N LEU A 67 -0.24 20.59 -9.56
CA LEU A 67 -1.09 20.62 -8.37
C LEU A 67 -0.35 20.16 -7.10
N MET A 68 0.48 19.12 -7.17
CA MET A 68 1.32 18.72 -6.03
C MET A 68 2.22 19.87 -5.55
N ALA A 69 2.82 20.61 -6.49
CA ALA A 69 3.67 21.76 -6.20
C ALA A 69 2.87 22.91 -5.57
N GLU A 70 1.66 23.19 -6.06
CA GLU A 70 0.75 24.16 -5.45
C GLU A 70 0.39 23.80 -4.02
N LEU A 71 0.15 22.51 -3.73
CA LEU A 71 -0.13 22.01 -2.39
C LEU A 71 1.10 21.96 -1.47
N GLY A 72 2.29 22.25 -2.01
CA GLY A 72 3.54 22.26 -1.24
C GLY A 72 4.09 20.89 -0.87
N LEU A 73 3.66 19.82 -1.56
CA LEU A 73 4.15 18.47 -1.30
C LEU A 73 5.68 18.42 -1.48
N ARG A 74 6.37 17.69 -0.59
CA ARG A 74 7.83 17.50 -0.64
C ARG A 74 8.22 16.16 -1.24
N ALA A 75 7.33 15.19 -1.20
CA ALA A 75 7.52 13.90 -1.83
C ALA A 75 6.24 13.42 -2.53
N TYR A 76 6.42 12.62 -3.58
CA TYR A 76 5.33 11.91 -4.24
C TYR A 76 5.70 10.44 -4.36
N ARG A 77 4.91 9.59 -3.71
CA ARG A 77 5.04 8.14 -3.84
C ARG A 77 4.12 7.63 -4.93
N PHE A 78 4.70 6.96 -5.92
CA PHE A 78 3.95 6.34 -7.01
C PHE A 78 4.52 4.96 -7.32
N SER A 79 3.71 4.10 -7.94
CA SER A 79 4.18 2.82 -8.44
C SER A 79 4.51 2.84 -9.93
N VAL A 80 5.46 2.02 -10.34
CA VAL A 80 5.76 1.77 -11.76
C VAL A 80 5.01 0.51 -12.19
N SER A 81 4.28 0.59 -13.30
CA SER A 81 3.46 -0.53 -13.76
C SER A 81 4.31 -1.59 -14.47
N TRP A 82 4.44 -2.76 -13.86
CA TRP A 82 5.22 -3.86 -14.45
C TRP A 82 4.78 -4.19 -15.90
N PRO A 83 3.50 -4.39 -16.24
CA PRO A 83 3.09 -4.70 -17.61
C PRO A 83 3.24 -3.52 -18.58
N ARG A 84 3.50 -2.30 -18.09
CA ARG A 84 3.90 -1.19 -18.96
C ARG A 84 5.37 -1.29 -19.36
N ILE A 85 6.22 -1.78 -18.45
CA ILE A 85 7.68 -1.91 -18.66
C ILE A 85 8.06 -3.23 -19.32
N ARG A 86 7.46 -4.35 -18.90
CA ARG A 86 7.62 -5.67 -19.52
C ARG A 86 6.22 -6.26 -19.78
N PRO A 87 5.64 -6.06 -20.97
CA PRO A 87 4.24 -6.41 -21.27
C PRO A 87 3.83 -7.87 -21.01
N ASP A 88 4.72 -8.83 -21.27
CA ASP A 88 4.51 -10.26 -20.96
C ASP A 88 5.16 -10.69 -19.62
N GLY A 89 5.74 -9.72 -18.90
CA GLY A 89 6.45 -9.85 -17.63
C GLY A 89 7.93 -10.21 -17.72
N THR A 90 8.39 -10.82 -18.81
CA THR A 90 9.75 -11.40 -18.89
C THR A 90 10.55 -10.99 -20.13
N GLY A 91 9.86 -10.60 -21.19
CA GLY A 91 10.41 -10.21 -22.47
C GLY A 91 11.17 -8.88 -22.43
N PRO A 92 11.44 -8.29 -23.61
CA PRO A 92 12.20 -7.05 -23.70
C PRO A 92 11.47 -5.92 -23.00
N VAL A 93 12.26 -4.97 -22.50
CA VAL A 93 11.75 -3.72 -21.93
C VAL A 93 11.03 -2.93 -23.01
N ASN A 94 9.86 -2.41 -22.70
CA ASN A 94 9.13 -1.45 -23.51
C ASN A 94 9.64 -0.03 -23.22
N PRO A 95 10.43 0.59 -24.12
CA PRO A 95 11.03 1.90 -23.86
C PRO A 95 9.98 3.00 -23.70
N ARG A 96 8.86 2.95 -24.42
CA ARG A 96 7.80 3.96 -24.30
C ARG A 96 7.13 3.96 -22.93
N GLY A 97 7.01 2.78 -22.33
CA GLY A 97 6.54 2.63 -20.96
C GLY A 97 7.47 3.30 -19.94
N LEU A 98 8.78 3.14 -20.12
CA LEU A 98 9.79 3.82 -19.30
C LEU A 98 9.81 5.34 -19.53
N ASP A 99 9.60 5.80 -20.77
CA ASP A 99 9.62 7.23 -21.11
C ASP A 99 8.52 8.02 -20.39
N PHE A 100 7.38 7.39 -20.07
CA PHE A 100 6.38 8.00 -19.20
C PHE A 100 6.92 8.29 -17.80
N TYR A 101 7.48 7.28 -17.12
CA TYR A 101 8.02 7.44 -15.77
C TYR A 101 9.28 8.32 -15.73
N ASP A 102 10.07 8.33 -16.81
CA ASP A 102 11.20 9.25 -17.00
C ASP A 102 10.74 10.72 -16.97
N ARG A 103 9.73 11.06 -17.79
CA ARG A 103 9.16 12.42 -17.81
C ARG A 103 8.44 12.79 -16.53
N LEU A 104 7.74 11.84 -15.89
CA LEU A 104 7.13 12.06 -14.58
C LEU A 104 8.20 12.39 -13.52
N THR A 105 9.30 11.64 -13.52
CA THR A 105 10.43 11.86 -12.60
C THR A 105 11.04 13.25 -12.81
N ASP A 106 11.28 13.65 -14.06
CA ASP A 106 11.79 15.00 -14.38
C ASP A 106 10.82 16.10 -13.93
N ALA A 107 9.53 15.95 -14.23
CA ALA A 107 8.53 16.94 -13.84
C ALA A 107 8.44 17.13 -12.31
N LEU A 108 8.56 16.04 -11.54
CA LEU A 108 8.58 16.11 -10.07
C LEU A 108 9.81 16.86 -9.56
N LEU A 109 11.00 16.51 -10.06
CA LEU A 109 12.26 17.09 -9.61
C LEU A 109 12.40 18.56 -10.02
N GLU A 110 11.90 18.94 -11.20
CA GLU A 110 11.82 20.35 -11.63
C GLU A 110 10.98 21.21 -10.67
N ARG A 111 10.05 20.60 -9.94
CA ARG A 111 9.22 21.25 -8.91
C ARG A 111 9.73 21.03 -7.48
N GLY A 112 10.89 20.38 -7.32
CA GLY A 112 11.48 20.09 -6.01
C GLY A 112 10.69 19.07 -5.18
N ILE A 113 9.99 18.15 -5.85
CA ILE A 113 9.24 17.05 -5.23
C ILE A 113 10.07 15.78 -5.35
N ASP A 114 10.40 15.15 -4.22
CA ASP A 114 11.19 13.91 -4.19
C ASP A 114 10.35 12.70 -4.66
N PRO A 115 10.75 12.00 -5.73
CA PRO A 115 10.07 10.78 -6.18
C PRO A 115 10.39 9.59 -5.27
N ILE A 116 9.35 8.94 -4.75
CA ILE A 116 9.45 7.67 -4.01
C ILE A 116 8.81 6.57 -4.86
N VAL A 117 9.63 5.66 -5.41
CA VAL A 117 9.12 4.63 -6.34
C VAL A 117 8.72 3.36 -5.60
N THR A 118 7.57 2.81 -5.95
CA THR A 118 7.14 1.44 -5.64
C THR A 118 7.20 0.57 -6.88
N LEU A 119 7.94 -0.54 -6.84
CA LEU A 119 8.11 -1.41 -8.01
C LEU A 119 6.89 -2.29 -8.26
N TYR A 120 6.28 -2.83 -7.21
CA TYR A 120 5.10 -3.68 -7.34
C TYR A 120 3.95 -3.18 -6.46
N HIS A 121 2.89 -2.72 -7.13
CA HIS A 121 1.62 -2.34 -6.51
C HIS A 121 0.48 -3.10 -7.21
N TRP A 122 0.57 -4.44 -7.10
CA TRP A 122 -0.49 -5.43 -7.39
C TRP A 122 -0.84 -5.65 -8.87
N ASP A 123 -0.17 -4.99 -9.80
CA ASP A 123 -0.48 -5.04 -11.22
C ASP A 123 0.40 -6.04 -11.98
N LEU A 124 0.57 -7.26 -11.44
CA LEU A 124 1.32 -8.34 -12.11
C LEU A 124 0.86 -8.50 -13.58
N PRO A 125 1.78 -8.60 -14.56
CA PRO A 125 1.42 -8.94 -15.93
C PRO A 125 0.58 -10.22 -15.99
N GLN A 126 -0.56 -10.20 -16.67
CA GLN A 126 -1.47 -11.36 -16.75
C GLN A 126 -0.74 -12.59 -17.31
N ALA A 127 0.19 -12.41 -18.26
CA ALA A 127 0.99 -13.50 -18.82
C ALA A 127 1.89 -14.21 -17.78
N LEU A 128 2.25 -13.57 -16.68
CA LEU A 128 2.90 -14.22 -15.54
C LEU A 128 1.89 -14.99 -14.68
N GLN A 129 0.70 -14.41 -14.45
CA GLN A 129 -0.39 -15.10 -13.76
C GLN A 129 -0.85 -16.36 -14.50
N ASP A 130 -0.93 -16.35 -15.82
CA ASP A 130 -1.25 -17.52 -16.65
C ASP A 130 -0.22 -18.66 -16.49
N ARG A 131 0.97 -18.35 -15.97
CA ARG A 131 2.05 -19.29 -15.63
C ARG A 131 2.13 -19.59 -14.12
N GLY A 132 1.10 -19.23 -13.36
CA GLY A 132 0.97 -19.46 -11.92
C GLY A 132 1.19 -18.23 -11.04
N GLY A 133 1.61 -17.09 -11.61
CA GLY A 133 1.77 -15.83 -10.87
C GLY A 133 2.67 -15.98 -9.65
N TRP A 134 2.22 -15.48 -8.49
CA TRP A 134 2.98 -15.58 -7.24
C TRP A 134 3.03 -16.98 -6.63
N THR A 135 2.24 -17.94 -7.11
CA THR A 135 2.44 -19.36 -6.73
C THR A 135 3.64 -19.98 -7.44
N ASN A 136 4.08 -19.39 -8.55
CA ASN A 136 5.27 -19.80 -9.27
C ASN A 136 6.51 -19.05 -8.75
N ARG A 137 7.50 -19.81 -8.26
CA ARG A 137 8.75 -19.26 -7.71
C ARG A 137 9.51 -18.36 -8.68
N ASP A 138 9.46 -18.65 -9.99
CA ASP A 138 10.22 -17.89 -10.99
C ASP A 138 9.77 -16.43 -11.09
N THR A 139 8.51 -16.13 -10.72
CA THR A 139 7.99 -14.76 -10.62
C THR A 139 8.82 -13.87 -9.69
N ALA A 140 9.40 -14.44 -8.63
CA ALA A 140 10.29 -13.71 -7.73
C ALA A 140 11.57 -13.22 -8.44
N ALA A 141 12.14 -14.06 -9.31
CA ALA A 141 13.31 -13.69 -10.10
C ALA A 141 12.95 -12.64 -11.17
N HIS A 142 11.78 -12.79 -11.80
CA HIS A 142 11.30 -11.83 -12.79
C HIS A 142 11.06 -10.43 -12.19
N LEU A 143 10.63 -10.35 -10.92
CA LEU A 143 10.52 -9.07 -10.22
C LEU A 143 11.89 -8.38 -10.12
N ALA A 144 12.96 -9.13 -9.83
CA ALA A 144 14.31 -8.57 -9.75
C ALA A 144 14.80 -8.07 -11.13
N ASP A 145 14.58 -8.83 -12.21
CA ASP A 145 14.92 -8.42 -13.58
C ASP A 145 14.17 -7.17 -14.03
N TYR A 146 12.91 -7.05 -13.62
CA TYR A 146 12.10 -5.86 -13.82
C TYR A 146 12.60 -4.68 -12.98
N ALA A 147 12.92 -4.89 -11.71
CA ALA A 147 13.47 -3.86 -10.82
C ALA A 147 14.74 -3.23 -11.39
N VAL A 148 15.66 -4.06 -11.91
CA VAL A 148 16.90 -3.59 -12.56
C VAL A 148 16.59 -2.75 -13.81
N ALA A 149 15.61 -3.14 -14.62
CA ALA A 149 15.23 -2.38 -15.81
C ALA A 149 14.70 -0.97 -15.47
N VAL A 150 13.86 -0.86 -14.44
CA VAL A 150 13.36 0.44 -13.95
C VAL A 150 14.50 1.26 -13.36
N TYR A 151 15.33 0.66 -12.49
CA TYR A 151 16.46 1.34 -11.89
C TYR A 151 17.46 1.85 -12.93
N THR A 152 17.74 1.07 -13.99
CA THR A 152 18.66 1.49 -15.07
C THR A 152 18.22 2.80 -15.72
N ARG A 153 16.91 3.09 -15.78
CA ARG A 153 16.38 4.31 -16.40
C ARG A 153 16.28 5.49 -15.43
N LEU A 154 15.92 5.23 -14.16
CA LEU A 154 15.52 6.28 -13.21
C LEU A 154 16.45 6.40 -11.98
N GLY A 155 17.35 5.43 -11.79
CA GLY A 155 18.22 5.30 -10.61
C GLY A 155 19.27 6.39 -10.46
N ASP A 156 19.51 7.18 -11.49
CA ASP A 156 20.37 8.37 -11.45
C ASP A 156 19.74 9.54 -10.67
N ARG A 157 18.41 9.53 -10.53
CA ARG A 157 17.61 10.63 -9.95
C ARG A 157 16.79 10.21 -8.74
N ILE A 158 16.36 8.95 -8.67
CA ILE A 158 15.49 8.45 -7.60
C ILE A 158 16.30 7.84 -6.46
N ARG A 159 16.11 8.36 -5.25
CA ARG A 159 16.82 7.93 -4.04
C ARG A 159 16.14 6.77 -3.33
N THR A 160 14.81 6.84 -3.19
CA THR A 160 14.02 5.92 -2.36
C THR A 160 13.24 4.92 -3.20
N TRP A 161 13.54 3.63 -3.00
CA TRP A 161 12.96 2.52 -3.74
C TRP A 161 12.22 1.57 -2.80
N THR A 162 10.96 1.30 -3.09
CA THR A 162 10.11 0.34 -2.39
C THR A 162 9.87 -0.85 -3.30
N THR A 163 10.20 -2.07 -2.86
CA THR A 163 10.03 -3.26 -3.72
C THR A 163 8.56 -3.64 -3.88
N LEU A 164 7.83 -3.78 -2.76
CA LEU A 164 6.45 -4.26 -2.72
C LEU A 164 5.60 -3.30 -1.89
N ASN A 165 4.38 -3.05 -2.35
CA ASN A 165 3.29 -2.53 -1.52
C ASN A 165 2.43 -3.67 -1.00
N GLU A 166 2.22 -3.73 0.31
CA GLU A 166 1.21 -4.57 0.97
C GLU A 166 1.18 -6.01 0.44
N PRO A 167 2.26 -6.79 0.63
CA PRO A 167 2.29 -8.17 0.19
C PRO A 167 1.20 -9.02 0.87
N TRP A 168 0.71 -8.61 2.04
CA TRP A 168 -0.47 -9.23 2.68
C TRP A 168 -1.71 -9.14 1.78
N CYS A 169 -2.01 -7.97 1.21
CA CYS A 169 -3.15 -7.78 0.31
C CYS A 169 -2.98 -8.64 -0.96
N SER A 170 -1.81 -8.60 -1.59
CA SER A 170 -1.53 -9.40 -2.80
C SER A 170 -1.69 -10.91 -2.56
N ALA A 171 -1.23 -11.41 -1.41
CA ALA A 171 -1.30 -12.83 -1.09
C ALA A 171 -2.69 -13.25 -0.59
N TYR A 172 -3.17 -12.66 0.51
CA TYR A 172 -4.37 -13.13 1.19
C TYR A 172 -5.66 -12.69 0.48
N LEU A 173 -5.72 -11.46 -0.03
CA LEU A 173 -6.90 -11.02 -0.78
C LEU A 173 -6.90 -11.55 -2.22
N GLY A 174 -5.72 -11.71 -2.82
CA GLY A 174 -5.56 -12.19 -4.20
C GLY A 174 -5.69 -13.70 -4.36
N TYR A 175 -5.08 -14.48 -3.45
CA TYR A 175 -5.00 -15.94 -3.53
C TYR A 175 -5.79 -16.69 -2.45
N GLY A 176 -6.13 -16.04 -1.32
CA GLY A 176 -6.87 -16.67 -0.22
C GLY A 176 -8.38 -16.44 -0.28
N SER A 177 -8.83 -15.18 -0.22
CA SER A 177 -10.25 -14.82 -0.22
C SER A 177 -10.82 -14.57 -1.63
N GLY A 178 -9.94 -14.25 -2.58
CA GLY A 178 -10.27 -13.91 -3.96
C GLY A 178 -11.05 -12.61 -4.10
N LEU A 179 -10.96 -11.73 -3.10
CA LEU A 179 -11.53 -10.37 -3.12
C LEU A 179 -10.75 -9.45 -4.06
N HIS A 180 -9.44 -9.64 -4.20
CA HIS A 180 -8.58 -8.92 -5.14
C HIS A 180 -8.11 -9.83 -6.27
N ALA A 181 -7.55 -9.24 -7.33
CA ALA A 181 -6.89 -9.98 -8.39
C ALA A 181 -5.74 -10.85 -7.83
N PRO A 182 -5.53 -12.09 -8.33
CA PRO A 182 -6.20 -12.74 -9.46
C PRO A 182 -7.57 -13.36 -9.12
N GLY A 183 -8.03 -13.30 -7.87
CA GLY A 183 -9.35 -13.78 -7.47
C GLY A 183 -9.39 -15.26 -7.10
N GLU A 184 -8.23 -15.83 -6.75
CA GLU A 184 -8.06 -17.21 -6.33
C GLU A 184 -8.51 -17.41 -4.88
N ARG A 185 -8.89 -18.65 -4.54
CA ARG A 185 -9.43 -19.03 -3.23
C ARG A 185 -8.81 -20.33 -2.75
N ASP A 186 -7.52 -20.29 -2.47
CA ASP A 186 -6.74 -21.45 -2.03
C ASP A 186 -5.72 -21.06 -0.95
N ALA A 187 -5.79 -21.73 0.20
CA ALA A 187 -4.90 -21.46 1.34
C ALA A 187 -3.43 -21.72 0.99
N GLY A 188 -3.15 -22.79 0.24
CA GLY A 188 -1.80 -23.15 -0.19
C GLY A 188 -1.21 -22.11 -1.13
N ALA A 189 -2.00 -21.65 -2.10
CA ALA A 189 -1.65 -20.58 -3.02
C ALA A 189 -1.37 -19.26 -2.29
N ALA A 190 -2.18 -18.91 -1.29
CA ALA A 190 -1.94 -17.71 -0.46
C ALA A 190 -0.58 -17.77 0.24
N PHE A 191 -0.24 -18.88 0.89
CA PHE A 191 1.06 -19.01 1.55
C PHE A 191 2.25 -19.13 0.59
N ALA A 192 2.06 -19.81 -0.55
CA ALA A 192 3.06 -19.81 -1.62
C ALA A 192 3.33 -18.38 -2.14
N ALA A 193 2.26 -17.59 -2.31
CA ALA A 193 2.35 -16.19 -2.70
C ALA A 193 3.07 -15.34 -1.62
N VAL A 194 2.76 -15.52 -0.33
CA VAL A 194 3.51 -14.87 0.78
C VAL A 194 5.00 -15.13 0.64
N HIS A 195 5.38 -16.41 0.47
CA HIS A 195 6.79 -16.79 0.37
C HIS A 195 7.48 -16.19 -0.86
N HIS A 196 6.88 -16.34 -2.05
CA HIS A 196 7.50 -15.86 -3.29
C HIS A 196 7.49 -14.34 -3.44
N LEU A 197 6.51 -13.64 -2.85
CA LEU A 197 6.55 -12.18 -2.73
C LEU A 197 7.76 -11.76 -1.89
N LEU A 198 7.94 -12.34 -0.69
CA LEU A 198 9.09 -12.04 0.17
C LEU A 198 10.42 -12.41 -0.50
N LEU A 199 10.49 -13.55 -1.20
CA LEU A 199 11.66 -13.93 -1.98
C LEU A 199 11.93 -12.91 -3.09
N GLY A 200 10.88 -12.45 -3.78
CA GLY A 200 10.95 -11.40 -4.80
C GLY A 200 11.47 -10.09 -4.23
N HIS A 201 11.00 -9.68 -3.04
CA HIS A 201 11.55 -8.53 -2.31
C HIS A 201 13.06 -8.70 -2.12
N GLY A 202 13.50 -9.82 -1.54
CA GLY A 202 14.92 -10.06 -1.26
C GLY A 202 15.80 -10.06 -2.51
N LEU A 203 15.33 -10.67 -3.59
CA LEU A 203 16.03 -10.68 -4.88
C LEU A 203 16.09 -9.27 -5.50
N ALA A 204 14.98 -8.54 -5.51
CA ALA A 204 14.91 -7.18 -6.04
C ALA A 204 15.78 -6.21 -5.22
N ALA A 205 15.74 -6.30 -3.89
CA ALA A 205 16.53 -5.45 -3.00
C ALA A 205 18.03 -5.64 -3.23
N ARG A 206 18.50 -6.89 -3.34
CA ARG A 206 19.89 -7.21 -3.67
C ARG A 206 20.29 -6.71 -5.06
N ALA A 207 19.40 -6.82 -6.04
CA ALA A 207 19.65 -6.36 -7.41
C ALA A 207 19.75 -4.83 -7.48
N LEU A 208 18.82 -4.11 -6.83
CA LEU A 208 18.84 -2.65 -6.70
C LEU A 208 20.12 -2.16 -6.02
N ARG A 209 20.52 -2.80 -4.91
CA ARG A 209 21.76 -2.50 -4.21
C ARG A 209 22.99 -2.69 -5.09
N SER A 210 23.04 -3.79 -5.83
CA SER A 210 24.12 -4.07 -6.77
C SER A 210 24.19 -3.06 -7.92
N ALA A 211 23.05 -2.46 -8.28
CA ALA A 211 22.96 -1.43 -9.30
C ALA A 211 23.29 -0.01 -8.78
N GLY A 212 23.30 0.20 -7.45
CA GLY A 212 23.70 1.46 -6.81
C GLY A 212 22.58 2.18 -6.05
N ALA A 213 21.42 1.57 -5.84
CA ALA A 213 20.33 2.18 -5.07
C ALA A 213 20.80 2.56 -3.65
N GLU A 214 20.42 3.75 -3.17
CA GLU A 214 20.87 4.28 -1.88
C GLU A 214 19.93 3.93 -0.73
N ILE A 215 18.61 3.96 -0.96
CA ILE A 215 17.58 3.62 0.03
C ILE A 215 16.65 2.58 -0.61
N VAL A 216 16.59 1.40 0.00
CA VAL A 216 15.75 0.28 -0.43
C VAL A 216 14.88 -0.15 0.74
N GLY A 217 13.58 -0.25 0.49
CA GLY A 217 12.59 -0.58 1.49
C GLY A 217 11.48 -1.48 0.97
N ILE A 218 10.54 -1.75 1.86
CA ILE A 218 9.28 -2.43 1.59
C ILE A 218 8.16 -1.69 2.34
N THR A 219 6.96 -1.67 1.77
CA THR A 219 5.77 -1.14 2.44
C THR A 219 4.89 -2.30 2.89
N LEU A 220 4.56 -2.33 4.18
CA LEU A 220 3.64 -3.29 4.78
C LEU A 220 2.39 -2.56 5.31
N ASN A 221 1.28 -3.29 5.46
CA ASN A 221 0.03 -2.80 6.05
C ASN A 221 -0.29 -3.43 7.41
N PRO A 222 0.60 -3.38 8.41
CA PRO A 222 0.44 -4.20 9.59
C PRO A 222 -0.84 -3.86 10.37
N ALA A 223 -1.50 -4.90 10.88
CA ALA A 223 -2.71 -4.78 11.67
C ALA A 223 -2.39 -4.47 13.14
N ASP A 224 -3.10 -3.48 13.69
CA ASP A 224 -3.24 -3.31 15.14
C ASP A 224 -4.34 -4.27 15.64
N ALA A 225 -3.97 -5.53 15.89
CA ALA A 225 -4.87 -6.57 16.36
C ALA A 225 -5.13 -6.44 17.87
N GLN A 226 -6.39 -6.25 18.25
CA GLN A 226 -6.83 -5.99 19.62
C GLN A 226 -7.83 -7.08 20.08
N PRO A 227 -7.76 -7.53 21.35
CA PRO A 227 -8.72 -8.48 21.88
C PRO A 227 -10.07 -7.81 22.18
N ALA A 228 -11.16 -8.56 22.08
CA ALA A 228 -12.49 -8.09 22.52
C ALA A 228 -12.53 -7.88 24.05
N ASP A 229 -11.96 -8.83 24.78
CA ASP A 229 -11.70 -8.77 26.21
C ASP A 229 -10.20 -8.95 26.48
N PRO A 230 -9.48 -7.91 26.97
CA PRO A 230 -8.04 -8.00 27.23
C PRO A 230 -7.67 -8.99 28.35
N THR A 231 -8.64 -9.48 29.11
CA THR A 231 -8.43 -10.49 30.16
C THR A 231 -8.71 -11.92 29.68
N SER A 232 -9.28 -12.09 28.48
CA SER A 232 -9.60 -13.38 27.90
C SER A 232 -8.37 -14.05 27.29
N ALA A 233 -8.01 -15.24 27.80
CA ALA A 233 -6.93 -16.04 27.22
C ALA A 233 -7.26 -16.52 25.80
N ALA A 234 -8.54 -16.74 25.48
CA ALA A 234 -8.96 -17.12 24.13
C ALA A 234 -8.77 -15.96 23.14
N ASP A 235 -9.08 -14.73 23.56
CA ASP A 235 -8.90 -13.54 22.72
C ASP A 235 -7.41 -13.23 22.55
N ALA A 236 -6.60 -13.40 23.59
CA ALA A 236 -5.15 -13.29 23.49
C ALA A 236 -4.55 -14.29 22.47
N ALA A 237 -5.06 -15.54 22.44
CA ALA A 237 -4.65 -16.52 21.45
C ALA A 237 -5.09 -16.14 20.03
N ALA A 238 -6.31 -15.61 19.87
CA ALA A 238 -6.82 -15.10 18.59
C ALA A 238 -5.98 -13.92 18.08
N VAL A 239 -5.67 -12.95 18.93
CA VAL A 239 -4.77 -11.83 18.62
C VAL A 239 -3.41 -12.34 18.17
N ARG A 240 -2.82 -13.29 18.90
CA ARG A 240 -1.50 -13.87 18.54
C ARG A 240 -1.52 -14.53 17.16
N LEU A 241 -2.59 -15.25 16.83
CA LEU A 241 -2.73 -15.90 15.51
C LEU A 241 -2.89 -14.87 14.39
N VAL A 242 -3.78 -13.89 14.56
CA VAL A 242 -4.00 -12.81 13.57
C VAL A 242 -2.74 -11.99 13.38
N ASP A 243 -2.06 -11.63 14.47
CA ASP A 243 -0.77 -10.95 14.43
C ASP A 243 0.30 -11.78 13.71
N GLY A 244 0.31 -13.09 13.92
CA GLY A 244 1.18 -14.02 13.20
C GLY A 244 0.95 -13.99 11.69
N LEU A 245 -0.30 -14.14 11.27
CA LEU A 245 -0.70 -14.22 9.86
C LEU A 245 -0.69 -12.86 9.14
N HIS A 246 -0.83 -11.74 9.87
CA HIS A 246 -0.83 -10.40 9.27
C HIS A 246 0.54 -9.73 9.33
N ASN A 247 1.20 -9.78 10.48
CA ASN A 247 2.36 -8.94 10.77
C ASN A 247 3.65 -9.75 10.75
N ARG A 248 3.79 -10.72 11.66
CA ARG A 248 5.05 -11.43 11.91
C ARG A 248 5.49 -12.32 10.75
N ILE A 249 4.55 -12.91 10.00
CA ILE A 249 4.88 -13.69 8.79
C ILE A 249 5.62 -12.87 7.73
N PHE A 250 5.52 -11.53 7.76
CA PHE A 250 6.31 -10.64 6.90
C PHE A 250 7.49 -10.02 7.65
N LEU A 251 7.28 -9.46 8.85
CA LEU A 251 8.31 -8.72 9.59
C LEU A 251 9.47 -9.61 10.07
N ASP A 252 9.20 -10.81 10.58
CA ASP A 252 10.23 -11.69 11.13
C ASP A 252 11.23 -12.15 10.04
N PRO A 253 10.79 -12.63 8.85
CA PRO A 253 11.72 -12.98 7.77
C PRO A 253 12.54 -11.79 7.25
N LEU A 254 11.94 -10.60 7.15
CA LEU A 254 12.63 -9.39 6.66
C LEU A 254 13.78 -8.96 7.58
N THR A 255 13.69 -9.27 8.87
CA THR A 255 14.70 -8.95 9.87
C THR A 255 15.67 -10.10 10.16
N GLY A 256 15.53 -11.21 9.43
CA GLY A 256 16.38 -12.39 9.58
C GLY A 256 16.05 -13.28 10.77
N ALA A 257 14.89 -13.09 11.41
CA ALA A 257 14.40 -13.95 12.48
C ALA A 257 13.78 -15.27 11.98
N GLY A 258 13.58 -15.40 10.66
CA GLY A 258 12.91 -16.54 10.02
C GLY A 258 11.38 -16.45 10.14
N TYR A 259 10.66 -17.43 9.60
CA TYR A 259 9.20 -17.45 9.78
C TYR A 259 8.80 -17.78 11.24
N PRO A 260 7.70 -17.18 11.76
CA PRO A 260 7.28 -17.46 13.13
C PRO A 260 6.81 -18.92 13.28
N GLN A 261 7.36 -19.62 14.26
CA GLN A 261 7.12 -21.07 14.42
C GLN A 261 5.63 -21.42 14.61
N ASP A 262 4.88 -20.59 15.33
CA ASP A 262 3.44 -20.80 15.51
C ASP A 262 2.64 -20.63 14.22
N VAL A 263 3.11 -19.77 13.32
CA VAL A 263 2.51 -19.58 12.00
C VAL A 263 2.85 -20.76 11.09
N LEU A 264 4.08 -21.29 11.15
CA LEU A 264 4.46 -22.50 10.41
C LEU A 264 3.66 -23.73 10.88
N GLU A 265 3.43 -23.87 12.18
CA GLU A 265 2.60 -24.93 12.75
C GLU A 265 1.14 -24.79 12.30
N HIS A 266 0.60 -23.56 12.27
CA HIS A 266 -0.73 -23.28 11.75
C HIS A 266 -0.85 -23.65 10.27
N LEU A 267 0.10 -23.20 9.46
CA LEU A 267 0.18 -23.46 8.03
C LEU A 267 0.28 -24.94 7.72
N SER A 268 1.08 -25.70 8.47
CA SER A 268 1.28 -27.14 8.26
C SER A 268 0.02 -27.98 8.49
N ARG A 269 -1.02 -27.42 9.11
CA ARG A 269 -2.35 -28.05 9.23
C ARG A 269 -3.21 -27.87 7.99
N LEU A 270 -2.88 -26.89 7.14
CA LEU A 270 -3.63 -26.49 5.96
C LEU A 270 -2.97 -26.99 4.68
N VAL A 271 -1.64 -26.89 4.60
CA VAL A 271 -0.87 -27.21 3.40
C VAL A 271 0.52 -27.71 3.78
N GLU A 272 1.06 -28.66 3.01
CA GLU A 272 2.47 -29.03 3.11
C GLU A 272 3.35 -27.91 2.50
N PRO A 273 4.30 -27.33 3.25
CA PRO A 273 5.05 -26.13 2.84
C PRO A 273 6.15 -26.42 1.79
N THR A 274 5.81 -27.13 0.72
CA THR A 274 6.74 -27.52 -0.36
C THR A 274 7.31 -26.33 -1.17
N PHE A 275 6.72 -25.15 -1.03
CA PHE A 275 7.20 -23.90 -1.63
C PHE A 275 8.38 -23.28 -0.87
N LEU A 276 8.60 -23.64 0.40
CA LEU A 276 9.77 -23.19 1.16
C LEU A 276 11.01 -23.96 0.68
N ARG A 277 12.10 -23.23 0.37
CA ARG A 277 13.39 -23.86 0.01
C ARG A 277 14.52 -23.36 0.89
N ASP A 278 15.46 -24.26 1.15
CA ASP A 278 16.67 -23.95 1.92
C ASP A 278 17.41 -22.75 1.32
N GLY A 279 17.69 -21.76 2.17
CA GLY A 279 18.40 -20.55 1.81
C GLY A 279 17.52 -19.38 1.36
N ASP A 280 16.23 -19.58 1.09
CA ASP A 280 15.34 -18.49 0.67
C ASP A 280 15.17 -17.42 1.78
N GLU A 281 15.05 -17.80 3.06
CA GLU A 281 14.98 -16.84 4.18
C GLU A 281 16.19 -15.89 4.25
N LYS A 282 17.38 -16.38 3.91
CA LYS A 282 18.59 -15.54 3.85
C LYS A 282 18.52 -14.53 2.69
N ILE A 283 17.85 -14.87 1.60
CA ILE A 283 17.61 -13.95 0.49
C ILE A 283 16.56 -12.92 0.89
N ILE A 284 15.48 -13.36 1.53
CA ILE A 284 14.38 -12.51 2.04
C ILE A 284 14.92 -11.44 3.00
N ALA A 285 15.82 -11.81 3.91
CA ALA A 285 16.44 -10.92 4.88
C ALA A 285 17.52 -9.98 4.29
N ALA A 286 17.38 -9.60 3.02
CA ALA A 286 18.22 -8.56 2.43
C ALA A 286 18.04 -7.25 3.23
N PRO A 287 19.12 -6.56 3.63
CA PRO A 287 19.00 -5.35 4.44
C PRO A 287 18.13 -4.28 3.77
N ILE A 288 17.23 -3.69 4.56
CA ILE A 288 16.40 -2.55 4.19
C ILE A 288 16.77 -1.33 5.03
N ASP A 289 16.56 -0.14 4.46
CA ASP A 289 16.93 1.14 5.09
C ASP A 289 15.71 1.93 5.57
N LEU A 290 14.52 1.55 5.09
CA LEU A 290 13.26 2.19 5.40
C LEU A 290 12.12 1.16 5.36
N LEU A 291 11.32 1.12 6.42
CA LEU A 291 10.07 0.37 6.44
C LEU A 291 8.89 1.34 6.24
N GLY A 292 8.20 1.18 5.11
CA GLY A 292 6.95 1.88 4.84
C GLY A 292 5.79 1.20 5.56
N LEU A 293 4.92 1.99 6.17
CA LEU A 293 3.74 1.52 6.87
C LEU A 293 2.48 2.14 6.27
N ASN A 294 1.56 1.28 5.88
CA ASN A 294 0.20 1.65 5.52
C ASN A 294 -0.70 1.32 6.70
N TYR A 295 -1.46 2.30 7.18
CA TYR A 295 -2.36 2.10 8.32
C TYR A 295 -3.66 2.84 8.09
N TYR A 296 -4.78 2.20 8.45
CA TYR A 296 -6.10 2.74 8.21
C TYR A 296 -7.06 2.57 9.40
N ALA A 297 -7.01 1.43 10.08
CA ALA A 297 -7.90 1.10 11.20
C ALA A 297 -7.34 -0.05 12.07
N PRO A 298 -7.76 -0.15 13.34
CA PRO A 298 -7.48 -1.33 14.17
C PRO A 298 -8.35 -2.53 13.75
N THR A 299 -7.97 -3.72 14.21
CA THR A 299 -8.74 -4.95 14.03
C THR A 299 -9.05 -5.56 15.40
N TYR A 300 -10.33 -5.65 15.77
CA TYR A 300 -10.74 -6.31 17.02
C TYR A 300 -11.15 -7.76 16.75
N VAL A 301 -10.65 -8.68 17.58
CA VAL A 301 -10.89 -10.12 17.43
C VAL A 301 -11.28 -10.77 18.76
N ALA A 302 -12.09 -11.82 18.69
CA ALA A 302 -12.43 -12.68 19.82
C ALA A 302 -12.03 -14.13 19.53
N GLY A 303 -11.62 -14.86 20.56
CA GLY A 303 -11.40 -16.30 20.47
C GLY A 303 -12.73 -17.05 20.56
N ARG A 304 -13.13 -17.71 19.47
CA ARG A 304 -14.40 -18.45 19.38
C ARG A 304 -14.16 -19.87 18.86
N PRO A 305 -13.92 -20.85 19.76
CA PRO A 305 -13.99 -22.25 19.39
C PRO A 305 -15.37 -22.55 18.77
N ASP A 306 -15.40 -23.15 17.58
CA ASP A 306 -16.60 -23.55 16.83
C ASP A 306 -17.41 -22.40 16.17
N GLY A 307 -16.84 -21.20 16.03
CA GLY A 307 -17.46 -20.08 15.33
C GLY A 307 -17.60 -20.28 13.81
N ALA A 308 -18.75 -19.93 13.23
CA ALA A 308 -19.08 -20.18 11.81
C ALA A 308 -18.41 -19.21 10.78
N GLY A 309 -17.35 -18.50 11.15
CA GLY A 309 -16.80 -17.40 10.35
C GLY A 309 -15.77 -17.84 9.31
N GLY A 310 -15.86 -17.29 8.09
CA GLY A 310 -14.76 -17.24 7.12
C GLY A 310 -14.13 -15.85 7.11
N SER A 311 -12.80 -15.77 6.96
CA SER A 311 -12.07 -14.51 6.93
C SER A 311 -11.07 -14.48 5.76
N ALA A 312 -10.34 -13.37 5.59
CA ALA A 312 -9.23 -13.33 4.64
C ALA A 312 -8.00 -14.14 5.09
N TYR A 313 -8.03 -14.73 6.30
CA TYR A 313 -6.91 -15.43 6.93
C TYR A 313 -7.17 -16.94 6.94
N PRO A 314 -6.52 -17.71 6.05
CA PRO A 314 -6.74 -19.15 5.97
C PRO A 314 -6.51 -19.88 7.31
N GLY A 315 -7.43 -20.77 7.67
CA GLY A 315 -7.37 -21.62 8.86
C GLY A 315 -7.83 -20.94 10.15
N THR A 316 -8.33 -19.71 10.09
CA THR A 316 -8.90 -19.03 11.26
C THR A 316 -10.37 -19.39 11.49
N GLU A 317 -10.99 -20.10 10.55
CA GLU A 317 -12.36 -20.60 10.64
C GLU A 317 -12.54 -21.44 11.92
N GLY A 318 -13.58 -21.15 12.71
CA GLY A 318 -13.84 -21.87 13.96
C GLY A 318 -12.88 -21.57 15.12
N ALA A 319 -11.98 -20.58 14.97
CA ALA A 319 -11.05 -20.18 16.02
C ALA A 319 -11.08 -18.68 16.33
N VAL A 320 -11.27 -17.84 15.30
CA VAL A 320 -11.23 -16.38 15.41
C VAL A 320 -12.51 -15.76 14.87
N GLU A 321 -13.10 -14.86 15.65
CA GLU A 321 -14.19 -13.98 15.22
C GLU A 321 -13.62 -12.56 15.03
N PHE A 322 -13.74 -12.01 13.82
CA PHE A 322 -13.41 -10.61 13.54
C PHE A 322 -14.63 -9.75 13.85
N LEU A 323 -14.48 -8.83 14.80
CA LEU A 323 -15.59 -8.07 15.34
C LEU A 323 -15.93 -6.86 14.46
N ALA A 324 -17.23 -6.60 14.34
CA ALA A 324 -17.72 -5.39 13.70
C ALA A 324 -17.28 -4.15 14.49
N PRO A 325 -17.02 -3.01 13.81
CA PRO A 325 -16.71 -1.76 14.49
C PRO A 325 -17.82 -1.33 15.46
N THR A 326 -17.41 -0.84 16.63
CA THR A 326 -18.28 -0.24 17.65
C THR A 326 -18.23 1.29 17.69
N GLY A 327 -17.24 1.89 17.00
CA GLY A 327 -17.01 3.34 16.92
C GLY A 327 -17.39 3.95 15.57
N PRO A 328 -17.07 5.24 15.34
CA PRO A 328 -17.28 5.90 14.05
C PRO A 328 -16.48 5.20 12.94
N THR A 329 -17.02 5.17 11.73
CA THR A 329 -16.41 4.48 10.59
C THR A 329 -16.27 5.39 9.36
N THR A 330 -15.30 5.07 8.51
CA THR A 330 -15.20 5.61 7.14
C THR A 330 -16.29 5.02 6.23
N GLU A 331 -16.39 5.46 4.97
CA GLU A 331 -17.25 4.82 3.97
C GLU A 331 -16.83 3.39 3.60
N MET A 332 -15.61 2.98 3.96
CA MET A 332 -15.18 1.57 3.87
C MET A 332 -15.76 0.70 4.99
N GLY A 333 -16.44 1.31 5.97
CA GLY A 333 -16.82 0.62 7.20
C GLY A 333 -15.64 0.36 8.14
N TRP A 334 -14.51 1.07 7.97
CA TRP A 334 -13.33 0.91 8.80
C TRP A 334 -13.41 1.80 10.04
N MET A 335 -13.13 1.25 11.22
CA MET A 335 -13.17 1.99 12.48
C MET A 335 -12.13 3.12 12.51
N ILE A 336 -12.56 4.31 12.91
CA ILE A 336 -11.67 5.45 13.09
C ILE A 336 -11.16 5.47 14.53
N GLU A 337 -9.96 4.93 14.73
CA GLU A 337 -9.27 4.93 16.02
C GLU A 337 -7.79 5.33 15.84
N PRO A 338 -7.46 6.64 15.92
CA PRO A 338 -6.09 7.11 15.70
C PRO A 338 -5.07 6.51 16.68
N ALA A 339 -5.49 6.20 17.91
CA ALA A 339 -4.61 5.62 18.93
C ALA A 339 -4.01 4.26 18.50
N GLY A 340 -4.66 3.52 17.59
CA GLY A 340 -4.10 2.29 17.04
C GLY A 340 -2.84 2.53 16.21
N LEU A 341 -2.71 3.70 15.57
CA LEU A 341 -1.47 4.07 14.86
C LEU A 341 -0.31 4.24 15.84
N THR A 342 -0.52 4.93 16.96
CA THR A 342 0.50 5.12 18.00
C THR A 342 0.95 3.76 18.56
N ARG A 343 0.00 2.88 18.92
CA ARG A 343 0.30 1.53 19.43
C ARG A 343 1.12 0.72 18.44
N LEU A 344 0.74 0.76 17.17
CA LEU A 344 1.40 -0.01 16.12
C LEU A 344 2.83 0.48 15.87
N LEU A 345 3.04 1.80 15.78
CA LEU A 345 4.35 2.42 15.60
C LEU A 345 5.30 2.08 16.77
N GLU A 346 4.82 2.21 18.00
CA GLU A 346 5.60 1.86 19.19
C GLU A 346 5.96 0.38 19.23
N ARG A 347 4.99 -0.49 18.90
CA ARG A 347 5.23 -1.93 18.86
C ARG A 347 6.31 -2.28 17.84
N ILE A 348 6.19 -1.79 16.62
CA ILE A 348 7.17 -2.07 15.57
C ILE A 348 8.55 -1.53 15.96
N SER A 349 8.62 -0.30 16.47
CA SER A 349 9.90 0.29 16.89
C SER A 349 10.57 -0.45 18.04
N ARG A 350 9.79 -1.07 18.94
CA ARG A 350 10.30 -1.87 20.06
C ARG A 350 10.73 -3.26 19.63
N ASP A 351 9.90 -3.93 18.83
CA ASP A 351 10.08 -5.34 18.48
C ASP A 351 11.08 -5.52 17.32
N TYR A 352 11.26 -4.49 16.46
CA TYR A 352 12.23 -4.46 15.36
C TYR A 352 13.08 -3.17 15.41
N PRO A 353 13.96 -3.04 16.42
CA PRO A 353 14.70 -1.80 16.67
C PRO A 353 15.70 -1.49 15.54
N GLY A 354 15.93 -0.20 15.30
CA GLY A 354 16.92 0.29 14.33
C GLY A 354 16.43 0.40 12.89
N LEU A 355 15.16 0.06 12.63
CA LEU A 355 14.52 0.30 11.33
C LEU A 355 13.80 1.66 11.32
N PRO A 356 14.21 2.60 10.46
CA PRO A 356 13.47 3.84 10.24
C PRO A 356 12.08 3.56 9.65
N LEU A 357 11.09 4.32 10.11
CA LEU A 357 9.70 4.18 9.68
C LEU A 357 9.25 5.38 8.84
N MET A 358 8.32 5.14 7.92
CA MET A 358 7.56 6.18 7.23
C MET A 358 6.12 5.73 7.08
N ILE A 359 5.14 6.60 7.35
CA ILE A 359 3.76 6.34 6.96
C ILE A 359 3.70 6.53 5.44
N THR A 360 3.64 5.43 4.70
CA THR A 360 3.59 5.45 3.23
C THR A 360 2.17 5.56 2.69
N GLU A 361 1.18 5.22 3.52
CA GLU A 361 -0.24 5.49 3.30
C GLU A 361 -0.99 5.66 4.63
N ASN A 362 -1.73 6.76 4.77
CA ASN A 362 -2.83 6.89 5.74
C ASN A 362 -3.87 7.88 5.19
N GLY A 363 -5.15 7.54 5.35
CA GLY A 363 -6.26 8.37 4.89
C GLY A 363 -7.60 7.66 5.06
N GLY A 364 -8.69 8.28 4.60
CA GLY A 364 -10.02 7.72 4.75
C GLY A 364 -10.97 8.12 3.63
N ALA A 365 -11.82 7.18 3.23
CA ALA A 365 -12.95 7.44 2.34
C ALA A 365 -14.12 8.08 3.10
N PHE A 366 -14.59 9.21 2.61
CA PHE A 366 -15.71 9.96 3.16
C PHE A 366 -16.54 10.55 2.02
N PRO A 367 -17.85 10.79 2.23
CA PRO A 367 -18.68 11.42 1.23
C PRO A 367 -18.16 12.83 0.93
N ASP A 368 -17.92 13.11 -0.34
CA ASP A 368 -17.56 14.45 -0.78
C ASP A 368 -18.83 15.29 -0.94
N LYS A 369 -18.91 16.40 -0.20
CA LYS A 369 -20.05 17.33 -0.29
C LYS A 369 -19.66 18.49 -1.17
N THR A 370 -20.41 18.75 -2.24
CA THR A 370 -20.23 19.97 -3.03
C THR A 370 -20.78 21.17 -2.23
N GLY A 371 -19.96 22.21 -2.08
CA GLY A 371 -20.30 23.47 -1.43
C GLY A 371 -20.56 24.59 -2.43
N THR A 372 -21.16 25.71 -1.96
CA THR A 372 -21.34 26.92 -2.76
C THR A 372 -20.00 27.60 -3.09
N GLU A 373 -20.00 28.30 -4.23
CA GLU A 373 -18.90 28.98 -4.92
C GLU A 373 -17.76 29.51 -4.03
N ASP A 374 -16.52 29.23 -4.44
CA ASP A 374 -15.34 29.97 -4.00
C ASP A 374 -15.50 31.48 -4.28
N PRO A 375 -14.94 32.42 -3.49
CA PRO A 375 -14.74 33.82 -3.90
C PRO A 375 -14.20 33.99 -5.33
N ASP A 376 -13.48 33.01 -5.87
CA ASP A 376 -12.99 32.98 -7.25
C ASP A 376 -13.93 32.27 -8.25
N GLY A 377 -15.15 31.90 -7.85
CA GLY A 377 -16.17 31.26 -8.69
C GLY A 377 -16.00 29.75 -8.94
N GLY A 378 -15.09 29.09 -8.24
CA GLY A 378 -14.83 27.65 -8.36
C GLY A 378 -15.77 26.78 -7.51
N GLU A 379 -16.01 25.54 -7.97
CA GLU A 379 -16.71 24.51 -7.18
C GLU A 379 -15.84 24.09 -5.99
N ARG A 380 -16.39 24.12 -4.76
CA ARG A 380 -15.70 23.67 -3.55
C ARG A 380 -16.15 22.28 -3.16
N VAL A 381 -15.19 21.44 -2.76
CA VAL A 381 -15.46 20.12 -2.16
C VAL A 381 -15.15 20.17 -0.67
N LEU A 382 -16.20 20.03 0.15
CA LEU A 382 -16.15 20.11 1.60
C LEU A 382 -16.12 18.71 2.22
N ASP A 383 -15.05 18.40 2.93
CA ASP A 383 -14.76 17.07 3.47
C ASP A 383 -14.16 17.14 4.89
N HIS A 384 -14.85 17.83 5.79
CA HIS A 384 -14.39 18.02 7.17
C HIS A 384 -14.17 16.71 7.94
N ASP A 385 -14.89 15.64 7.62
CA ASP A 385 -14.69 14.32 8.22
C ASP A 385 -13.31 13.75 7.85
N ARG A 386 -12.83 14.00 6.63
CA ARG A 386 -11.48 13.65 6.17
C ARG A 386 -10.42 14.46 6.90
N ILE A 387 -10.65 15.76 7.12
CA ILE A 387 -9.77 16.60 7.94
C ILE A 387 -9.66 16.05 9.37
N ALA A 388 -10.79 15.72 9.99
CA ALA A 388 -10.81 15.19 11.36
C ALA A 388 -10.05 13.84 11.46
N TYR A 389 -10.21 12.97 10.46
CA TYR A 389 -9.44 11.73 10.35
C TYR A 389 -7.94 12.00 10.30
N LEU A 390 -7.50 12.88 9.39
CA LEU A 390 -6.08 13.19 9.19
C LEU A 390 -5.46 13.90 10.39
N ASP A 391 -6.14 14.88 11.00
CA ASP A 391 -5.68 15.55 12.23
C ASP A 391 -5.47 14.54 13.36
N GLY A 392 -6.44 13.65 13.58
CA GLY A 392 -6.35 12.60 14.60
C GLY A 392 -5.14 11.68 14.41
N HIS A 393 -4.93 11.20 13.18
CA HIS A 393 -3.82 10.29 12.87
C HIS A 393 -2.46 10.99 12.88
N LEU A 394 -2.37 12.26 12.45
CA LEU A 394 -1.14 13.04 12.58
C LEU A 394 -0.78 13.32 14.04
N ARG A 395 -1.76 13.56 14.92
CA ARG A 395 -1.51 13.64 16.37
C ARG A 395 -1.01 12.32 16.95
N ALA A 396 -1.58 11.20 16.52
CA ALA A 396 -1.13 9.87 16.92
C ALA A 396 0.32 9.58 16.46
N ALA A 397 0.64 9.91 15.21
CA ALA A 397 2.00 9.82 14.67
C ALA A 397 2.99 10.71 15.44
N HIS A 398 2.59 11.94 15.78
CA HIS A 398 3.39 12.86 16.58
C HIS A 398 3.64 12.32 18.00
N GLU A 399 2.63 11.73 18.63
CA GLU A 399 2.77 11.08 19.93
C GLU A 399 3.79 9.93 19.90
N ALA A 400 3.77 9.10 18.85
CA ALA A 400 4.78 8.05 18.67
C ALA A 400 6.20 8.61 18.54
N ILE A 401 6.38 9.70 17.76
CA ILE A 401 7.66 10.42 17.66
C ILE A 401 8.11 10.92 19.04
N ALA A 402 7.20 11.54 19.80
CA ALA A 402 7.49 12.06 21.14
C ALA A 402 7.90 10.94 22.14
N ARG A 403 7.50 9.70 21.85
CA ARG A 403 7.87 8.50 22.63
C ARG A 403 9.09 7.75 22.08
N GLY A 404 9.78 8.32 21.08
CA GLY A 404 11.08 7.85 20.61
C GLY A 404 11.05 7.00 19.34
N VAL A 405 9.91 6.90 18.65
CA VAL A 405 9.83 6.22 17.35
C VAL A 405 10.56 7.04 16.27
N ASP A 406 11.46 6.42 15.50
CA ASP A 406 12.13 7.03 14.33
C ASP A 406 11.18 7.05 13.12
N LEU A 407 10.16 7.91 13.19
CA LEU A 407 9.21 8.16 12.10
C LEU A 407 9.65 9.37 11.28
N ARG A 408 9.96 9.16 10.01
CA ARG A 408 10.62 10.15 9.15
C ARG A 408 9.72 10.87 8.15
N GLY A 409 8.49 10.40 7.97
CA GLY A 409 7.56 11.05 7.05
C GLY A 409 6.15 10.49 7.08
N TYR A 410 5.27 11.22 6.40
CA TYR A 410 3.86 10.90 6.25
C TYR A 410 3.38 11.22 4.83
N LEU A 411 2.81 10.21 4.19
CA LEU A 411 2.23 10.30 2.85
C LEU A 411 0.72 10.05 2.94
N VAL A 412 -0.07 11.06 2.59
CA VAL A 412 -1.52 10.91 2.59
C VAL A 412 -1.96 9.97 1.47
N TRP A 413 -2.80 8.99 1.83
CA TRP A 413 -3.55 8.19 0.87
C TRP A 413 -4.92 8.81 0.65
N SER A 414 -5.21 9.41 -0.49
CA SER A 414 -4.36 9.53 -1.69
C SER A 414 -4.31 10.95 -2.20
N LEU A 415 -3.43 11.22 -3.16
CA LEU A 415 -3.43 12.51 -3.85
C LEU A 415 -4.79 12.74 -4.55
N LEU A 416 -5.20 11.79 -5.40
CA LEU A 416 -6.37 11.88 -6.25
C LEU A 416 -7.42 10.85 -5.82
N ASP A 417 -8.70 11.23 -5.91
CA ASP A 417 -9.77 10.24 -6.01
C ASP A 417 -9.46 9.29 -7.18
N ASN A 418 -9.59 7.99 -6.95
CA ASN A 418 -9.06 6.98 -7.86
C ASN A 418 -9.93 5.71 -7.87
N PHE A 419 -9.51 4.71 -8.66
CA PHE A 419 -10.13 3.39 -8.68
C PHE A 419 -9.75 2.59 -7.42
N GLU A 420 -10.66 2.48 -6.44
CA GLU A 420 -10.44 1.75 -5.19
C GLU A 420 -10.72 0.24 -5.40
N TRP A 421 -9.89 -0.39 -6.23
CA TRP A 421 -9.84 -1.86 -6.38
C TRP A 421 -11.23 -2.49 -6.62
N ALA A 422 -11.64 -3.46 -5.78
CA ALA A 422 -12.94 -4.13 -5.91
C ALA A 422 -14.15 -3.18 -5.69
N GLU A 423 -13.95 -2.05 -5.01
CA GLU A 423 -14.96 -1.02 -4.78
C GLU A 423 -15.13 -0.09 -5.99
N GLY A 424 -14.22 -0.14 -6.96
CA GLY A 424 -14.22 0.76 -8.11
C GLY A 424 -14.19 2.23 -7.68
N TYR A 425 -14.97 3.08 -8.35
CA TYR A 425 -14.95 4.54 -8.12
C TYR A 425 -15.84 5.04 -6.98
N GLN A 426 -16.50 4.16 -6.22
CA GLN A 426 -17.48 4.60 -5.21
C GLN A 426 -16.83 5.10 -3.91
N LYS A 427 -15.56 4.76 -3.66
CA LYS A 427 -14.83 5.10 -2.44
C LYS A 427 -13.77 6.15 -2.78
N ARG A 428 -13.89 7.33 -2.17
CA ARG A 428 -13.06 8.50 -2.52
C ARG A 428 -12.06 8.80 -1.41
N PHE A 429 -10.81 8.43 -1.63
CA PHE A 429 -9.71 8.69 -0.68
C PHE A 429 -8.95 10.00 -0.95
N GLY A 430 -9.11 10.58 -2.14
CA GLY A 430 -8.30 11.71 -2.57
C GLY A 430 -8.45 12.92 -1.67
N ILE A 431 -7.35 13.61 -1.41
CA ILE A 431 -7.40 15.02 -0.96
C ILE A 431 -7.74 15.96 -2.14
N VAL A 432 -7.63 15.47 -3.38
CA VAL A 432 -8.09 16.12 -4.60
C VAL A 432 -9.24 15.31 -5.19
N HIS A 433 -10.38 15.97 -5.38
CA HIS A 433 -11.53 15.38 -6.07
C HIS A 433 -11.24 15.22 -7.55
N VAL A 434 -11.63 14.09 -8.13
CA VAL A 434 -11.65 13.85 -9.57
C VAL A 434 -13.08 13.64 -10.04
N ASP A 435 -13.54 14.50 -10.94
CA ASP A 435 -14.72 14.24 -11.74
C ASP A 435 -14.33 13.22 -12.83
N TYR A 436 -14.72 11.96 -12.66
CA TYR A 436 -14.33 10.88 -13.58
C TYR A 436 -14.90 11.03 -15.00
N LEU A 437 -15.94 11.85 -15.20
CA LEU A 437 -16.52 12.10 -16.53
C LEU A 437 -15.74 13.17 -17.27
N THR A 438 -15.35 14.25 -16.58
CA THR A 438 -14.69 15.40 -17.20
C THR A 438 -13.17 15.41 -17.00
N GLN A 439 -12.67 14.54 -16.12
CA GLN A 439 -11.29 14.49 -15.63
C GLN A 439 -10.85 15.77 -14.91
N ARG A 440 -11.77 16.64 -14.50
CA ARG A 440 -11.46 17.85 -13.73
C ARG A 440 -10.99 17.49 -12.33
N ARG A 441 -9.87 18.10 -11.91
CA ARG A 441 -9.34 18.03 -10.54
C ARG A 441 -9.81 19.23 -9.73
N THR A 442 -10.29 18.98 -8.51
CA THR A 442 -10.69 20.04 -7.56
C THR A 442 -10.07 19.74 -6.20
N PRO A 443 -9.09 20.53 -5.72
CA PRO A 443 -8.54 20.36 -4.37
C PRO A 443 -9.65 20.47 -3.32
N LYS A 444 -9.77 19.46 -2.45
CA LYS A 444 -10.78 19.45 -1.39
C LYS A 444 -10.33 20.34 -0.22
N SER A 445 -11.21 20.54 0.75
CA SER A 445 -10.86 21.27 1.98
C SER A 445 -9.72 20.58 2.73
N SER A 446 -9.67 19.24 2.70
CA SER A 446 -8.54 18.47 3.24
C SER A 446 -7.20 18.74 2.54
N ALA A 447 -7.16 18.96 1.22
CA ALA A 447 -5.92 19.34 0.52
C ALA A 447 -5.41 20.71 0.99
N ARG A 448 -6.30 21.70 1.14
CA ARG A 448 -5.92 23.03 1.62
C ARG A 448 -5.48 23.00 3.08
N TRP A 449 -6.18 22.24 3.92
CA TRP A 449 -5.75 22.01 5.30
C TRP A 449 -4.37 21.33 5.36
N TYR A 450 -4.14 20.30 4.54
CA TYR A 450 -2.86 19.59 4.51
C TYR A 450 -1.72 20.49 4.00
N GLN A 451 -1.99 21.35 3.01
CA GLN A 451 -1.06 22.40 2.58
C GLN A 451 -0.63 23.30 3.74
N GLU A 452 -1.56 23.71 4.62
CA GLU A 452 -1.22 24.50 5.82
C GLU A 452 -0.36 23.70 6.80
N VAL A 453 -0.69 22.41 7.04
CA VAL A 453 0.09 21.49 7.88
C VAL A 453 1.55 21.41 7.40
N ILE A 454 1.74 21.23 6.09
CA ILE A 454 3.08 21.16 5.49
C ILE A 454 3.81 22.49 5.65
N SER A 455 3.14 23.62 5.40
CA SER A 455 3.78 24.95 5.46
C SER A 455 4.29 25.29 6.87
N ARG A 456 3.57 24.88 7.92
CA ARG A 456 3.96 25.11 9.33
C ARG A 456 4.79 23.97 9.91
N ASN A 457 4.92 22.85 9.20
CA ASN A 457 5.50 21.58 9.67
C ASN A 457 4.85 21.10 10.98
N GLY A 458 3.51 21.12 11.04
CA GLY A 458 2.79 21.03 12.31
C GLY A 458 1.27 21.12 12.25
N LEU A 459 0.62 20.99 13.43
CA LEU A 459 -0.83 21.10 13.63
C LEU A 459 -1.20 22.31 14.49
#